data_AF-A0A3P8UD04-F1
#
_entry.id   AF-A0A3P8UD04-F1
#
_cell.length_a   1.000
_cell.length_b   1.000
_cell.length_c   1.000
_cell.angle_alpha   90.00
_cell.angle_beta   90.00
_cell.angle_gamma   90.00
#
_symmetry.space_group_name_H-M   'P 1'
#
loop_
_entity.id
_entity.type
_entity.pdbx_description
1 polymer ?
#
loop_
_entity_poly.entity_id
_entity_poly.type
_entity_poly.pdbx_seq_one_letter_code
_entity_poly.pdbx_strand_id
1 'polypeptide(L)'
;MRGVAVFLALLLCLYWTWAQGETAGGNRKEDVPFEIEGVKAAQDHSSRHANVTPDIWAELKELRDMAIEQKIEVREQMNTVHIHCLVNLNSEKPKYIYFFQRNFLCYPCSSYTLFNYLEFCCLIREPSFTFSALIFFLTVTSNVFTVLKARLSTSEKQVEELKRESTERPKVAFSLGLTDAGGVGPFNTDITLKFSKVFYNFGEAYNPVSGFFTAPVRGAYYFRFTMWEYRTSYSMTVSLFHNDKRVMWNFDRNDEFYVNMSNALILQLEKGDLVYMTLHSGYSLYDTANNLVTFSGFLLFPL
;
A
#
# COMPACT_ATOMS: atom_id res chain seq x y z
N MET A 1 49.02 -20.50 7.04
CA MET A 1 48.17 -20.16 5.88
C MET A 1 47.25 -21.29 5.39
N ARG A 2 47.29 -22.51 5.94
CA ARG A 2 46.42 -23.63 5.51
C ARG A 2 44.98 -23.58 6.05
N GLY A 3 44.71 -22.86 7.15
CA GLY A 3 43.36 -22.76 7.73
C GLY A 3 42.39 -21.85 6.97
N VAL A 4 42.89 -20.80 6.31
CA VAL A 4 42.05 -19.80 5.61
C VAL A 4 41.49 -20.36 4.29
N ALA A 5 42.25 -21.22 3.61
CA ALA A 5 41.79 -21.89 2.39
C ALA A 5 40.69 -22.93 2.67
N VAL A 6 40.75 -23.61 3.82
CA VAL A 6 39.71 -24.57 4.26
C VAL A 6 38.43 -23.82 4.66
N PHE A 7 38.55 -22.65 5.28
CA PHE A 7 37.40 -21.81 5.65
C PHE A 7 36.69 -21.19 4.43
N LEU A 8 37.45 -20.76 3.42
CA LEU A 8 36.91 -20.28 2.14
C LEU A 8 36.28 -21.40 1.30
N ALA A 9 36.85 -22.61 1.31
CA ALA A 9 36.25 -23.77 0.66
C ALA A 9 34.92 -24.19 1.34
N LEU A 10 34.85 -24.16 2.67
CA LEU A 10 33.62 -24.45 3.42
C LEU A 10 32.52 -23.41 3.18
N LEU A 11 32.87 -22.12 3.09
CA LEU A 11 31.93 -21.06 2.76
C LEU A 11 31.37 -21.19 1.32
N LEU A 12 32.20 -21.61 0.36
CA LEU A 12 31.76 -21.85 -1.01
C LEU A 12 30.87 -23.10 -1.14
N CYS A 13 31.13 -24.16 -0.36
CA CYS A 13 30.27 -25.34 -0.30
C CYS A 13 28.90 -25.05 0.33
N LEU A 14 28.83 -24.15 1.32
CA LEU A 14 27.56 -23.75 1.93
C LEU A 14 26.71 -22.84 1.02
N TYR A 15 27.34 -22.05 0.14
CA TYR A 15 26.60 -21.26 -0.85
C TYR A 15 26.00 -22.09 -1.99
N TRP A 16 26.58 -23.26 -2.31
CA TRP A 16 26.08 -24.15 -3.37
C TRP A 16 24.95 -25.08 -2.92
N THR A 17 24.89 -25.42 -1.63
CA THR A 17 23.82 -26.28 -1.09
C THR A 17 22.47 -25.57 -1.01
N TRP A 18 22.44 -24.23 -0.97
CA TRP A 18 21.20 -23.45 -0.98
C TRP A 18 20.65 -23.19 -2.39
N ALA A 19 21.44 -23.44 -3.44
CA ALA A 19 21.05 -23.19 -4.83
C ALA A 19 20.43 -24.42 -5.55
N GLN A 20 20.33 -25.57 -4.89
CA GLN A 20 19.76 -26.80 -5.46
C GLN A 20 18.49 -27.31 -4.76
N GLY A 21 17.91 -26.50 -3.88
CA GLY A 21 16.71 -26.87 -3.12
C GLY A 21 15.39 -26.45 -3.76
N GLU A 22 15.25 -26.42 -5.10
CA GLU A 22 13.92 -26.15 -5.69
C GLU A 22 13.81 -26.54 -7.18
N THR A 23 14.05 -27.81 -7.53
CA THR A 23 13.44 -28.38 -8.74
C THR A 23 13.23 -29.89 -8.65
N ALA A 24 11.96 -30.29 -8.78
CA ALA A 24 11.41 -31.52 -9.39
C ALA A 24 10.77 -32.57 -8.46
N GLY A 25 9.48 -32.83 -8.71
CA GLY A 25 8.87 -34.15 -8.53
C GLY A 25 7.49 -34.14 -7.85
N GLY A 26 6.42 -33.85 -8.61
CA GLY A 26 5.04 -33.83 -8.09
C GLY A 26 4.35 -35.19 -7.99
N ASN A 27 3.14 -35.18 -7.41
CA ASN A 27 2.08 -36.11 -7.78
C ASN A 27 0.68 -35.52 -7.53
N ARG A 28 -0.22 -35.83 -8.48
CA ARG A 28 -1.56 -35.27 -8.77
C ARG A 28 -2.62 -35.61 -7.71
N LYS A 29 -3.63 -34.74 -7.56
CA LYS A 29 -5.09 -34.97 -7.73
C LYS A 29 -5.74 -33.60 -8.02
N GLU A 30 -6.20 -33.39 -9.25
CA GLU A 30 -7.63 -33.27 -9.65
C GLU A 30 -8.33 -32.07 -9.00
N ASP A 31 -8.66 -31.05 -9.80
CA ASP A 31 -9.96 -30.34 -9.72
C ASP A 31 -10.25 -29.55 -11.01
N VAL A 32 -11.55 -29.56 -11.34
CA VAL A 32 -12.33 -29.18 -12.52
C VAL A 32 -12.15 -27.70 -12.99
N PRO A 33 -12.30 -27.37 -14.29
CA PRO A 33 -12.25 -25.98 -14.75
C PRO A 33 -13.60 -25.27 -14.54
N PHE A 34 -13.57 -24.05 -13.99
CA PHE A 34 -14.70 -23.12 -14.00
C PHE A 34 -14.33 -21.88 -14.80
N GLU A 35 -15.04 -21.70 -15.90
CA GLU A 35 -14.92 -20.65 -16.90
C GLU A 35 -15.94 -19.55 -16.58
N ILE A 36 -15.53 -18.27 -16.58
CA ILE A 36 -16.45 -17.15 -16.86
C ILE A 36 -15.75 -16.17 -17.80
N GLU A 37 -16.32 -16.08 -19.00
CA GLU A 37 -16.06 -15.07 -20.01
C GLU A 37 -16.51 -13.66 -19.58
N GLY A 38 -15.69 -12.67 -19.93
CA GLY A 38 -16.15 -11.49 -20.67
C GLY A 38 -16.57 -10.25 -19.88
N VAL A 39 -15.76 -9.18 -19.96
CA VAL A 39 -16.28 -7.82 -20.21
C VAL A 39 -15.31 -7.06 -21.13
N LYS A 40 -15.86 -6.52 -22.21
CA LYS A 40 -15.22 -5.80 -23.31
C LYS A 40 -14.64 -4.45 -22.88
N ALA A 41 -13.51 -4.10 -23.49
CA ALA A 41 -12.98 -2.74 -23.54
C ALA A 41 -13.85 -1.85 -24.43
N ALA A 42 -14.19 -0.66 -23.93
CA ALA A 42 -14.67 0.47 -24.73
C ALA A 42 -13.90 1.71 -24.30
N GLN A 43 -13.19 2.33 -25.25
CA GLN A 43 -12.65 3.68 -25.14
C GLN A 43 -13.74 4.68 -25.53
N ASP A 44 -13.90 5.76 -24.77
CA ASP A 44 -14.19 7.07 -25.35
C ASP A 44 -13.61 8.21 -24.51
N HIS A 45 -13.14 9.23 -25.22
CA HIS A 45 -12.49 10.44 -24.76
C HIS A 45 -13.50 11.51 -24.33
N SER A 46 -13.26 12.24 -23.24
CA SER A 46 -13.24 13.72 -23.26
C SER A 46 -12.94 14.29 -21.87
N SER A 47 -12.00 15.23 -21.86
CA SER A 47 -11.35 15.92 -20.76
C SER A 47 -12.24 16.84 -19.91
N ARG A 48 -12.00 16.87 -18.59
CA ARG A 48 -11.79 18.11 -17.80
C ARG A 48 -11.31 17.80 -16.39
N HIS A 49 -10.24 18.50 -15.99
CA HIS A 49 -9.55 18.54 -14.71
C HIS A 49 -10.33 18.03 -13.48
N ALA A 50 -9.82 16.96 -12.86
CA ALA A 50 -10.14 16.58 -11.50
C ALA A 50 -8.83 16.47 -10.71
N ASN A 51 -8.67 17.32 -9.70
CA ASN A 51 -7.67 17.12 -8.65
C ASN A 51 -8.11 15.89 -7.86
N VAL A 52 -7.55 14.74 -8.21
CA VAL A 52 -7.79 13.46 -7.55
C VAL A 52 -6.91 13.41 -6.31
N THR A 53 -7.53 13.40 -5.14
CA THR A 53 -6.90 12.95 -3.88
C THR A 53 -6.20 11.61 -4.14
N PRO A 54 -4.92 11.44 -3.79
CA PRO A 54 -4.17 10.24 -4.18
C PRO A 54 -4.89 9.02 -3.63
N ASP A 55 -5.33 8.16 -4.54
CA ASP A 55 -5.92 6.87 -4.22
C ASP A 55 -4.89 6.09 -3.41
N ILE A 56 -5.28 5.50 -2.28
CA ILE A 56 -4.39 4.64 -1.48
C ILE A 56 -3.81 3.53 -2.36
N TRP A 57 -4.57 3.09 -3.38
CA TRP A 57 -4.10 2.14 -4.38
C TRP A 57 -3.08 2.74 -5.35
N ALA A 58 -3.12 4.04 -5.63
CA ALA A 58 -2.09 4.73 -6.39
C ALA A 58 -0.78 4.83 -5.59
N GLU A 59 -0.84 5.18 -4.30
CA GLU A 59 0.34 5.21 -3.43
C GLU A 59 0.97 3.82 -3.26
N LEU A 60 0.16 2.78 -3.06
CA LEU A 60 0.62 1.39 -3.00
C LEU A 60 1.22 0.91 -4.33
N LYS A 61 0.65 1.35 -5.45
CA LYS A 61 1.18 1.06 -6.79
C LYS A 61 2.51 1.75 -7.01
N GLU A 62 2.66 3.00 -6.60
CA GLU A 62 3.95 3.71 -6.66
C GLU A 62 5.01 3.07 -5.76
N LEU A 63 4.67 2.66 -4.54
CA LEU A 63 5.59 1.94 -3.65
C LEU A 63 6.04 0.60 -4.26
N ARG A 64 5.11 -0.15 -4.87
CA ARG A 64 5.42 -1.39 -5.57
C ARG A 64 6.33 -1.12 -6.77
N ASP A 65 6.01 -0.11 -7.57
CA ASP A 65 6.74 0.21 -8.79
C ASP A 65 8.14 0.73 -8.45
N MET A 66 8.31 1.52 -7.38
CA MET A 66 9.61 1.89 -6.81
C MET A 66 10.40 0.68 -6.27
N ALA A 67 9.75 -0.27 -5.61
CA ALA A 67 10.42 -1.49 -5.13
C ALA A 67 10.88 -2.39 -6.29
N ILE A 68 10.08 -2.45 -7.38
CA ILE A 68 10.45 -3.13 -8.61
C ILE A 68 11.63 -2.42 -9.29
N GLU A 69 11.61 -1.10 -9.35
CA GLU A 69 12.68 -0.29 -9.93
C GLU A 69 13.99 -0.45 -9.15
N GLN A 70 13.96 -0.37 -7.82
CA GLN A 70 15.12 -0.66 -6.97
C GLN A 70 15.64 -2.09 -7.21
N LYS A 71 14.76 -3.08 -7.37
CA LYS A 71 15.16 -4.46 -7.65
C LYS A 71 15.82 -4.61 -9.03
N ILE A 72 15.33 -3.89 -10.04
CA ILE A 72 15.90 -3.87 -11.39
C ILE A 72 17.26 -3.17 -11.37
N GLU A 73 17.37 -2.01 -10.74
CA GLU A 73 18.61 -1.23 -10.67
C GLU A 73 19.71 -2.01 -9.92
N VAL A 74 19.36 -2.71 -8.83
CA VAL A 74 20.29 -3.62 -8.13
C VAL A 74 20.76 -4.77 -9.03
N ARG A 75 19.85 -5.35 -9.82
CA ARG A 75 20.19 -6.43 -10.76
C ARG A 75 21.08 -5.90 -11.89
N GLU A 76 20.81 -4.70 -12.38
CA GLU A 76 21.57 -4.06 -13.44
C GLU A 76 22.97 -3.69 -12.98
N GLN A 77 23.12 -3.09 -11.79
CA GLN A 77 24.43 -2.84 -11.17
C GLN A 77 25.21 -4.13 -10.94
N MET A 78 24.55 -5.21 -10.52
CA MET A 78 25.18 -6.54 -10.37
C MET A 78 25.65 -7.10 -11.72
N ASN A 79 24.89 -6.89 -12.80
CA ASN A 79 25.27 -7.27 -14.16
C ASN A 79 26.41 -6.39 -14.72
N THR A 80 26.41 -5.08 -14.46
CA THR A 80 27.50 -4.17 -14.86
C THR A 80 28.81 -4.55 -14.19
N VAL A 81 28.77 -4.90 -12.90
CA VAL A 81 29.94 -5.42 -12.17
C VAL A 81 30.42 -6.73 -12.79
N HIS A 82 29.51 -7.62 -13.18
CA HIS A 82 29.83 -8.87 -13.84
C HIS A 82 30.47 -8.66 -15.23
N ILE A 83 29.92 -7.76 -16.05
CA ILE A 83 30.44 -7.46 -17.40
C ILE A 83 31.78 -6.71 -17.32
N HIS A 84 31.93 -5.74 -16.42
CA HIS A 84 33.18 -4.97 -16.26
C HIS A 84 34.33 -5.86 -15.74
N CYS A 85 34.00 -6.89 -14.94
CA CYS A 85 34.89 -7.97 -14.55
C CYS A 85 35.35 -8.79 -15.78
N LEU A 86 34.40 -9.23 -16.62
CA LEU A 86 34.68 -10.07 -17.80
C LEU A 86 35.44 -9.32 -18.92
N VAL A 87 35.12 -8.05 -19.17
CA VAL A 87 35.78 -7.23 -20.20
C VAL A 87 37.22 -6.90 -19.82
N ASN A 88 37.50 -6.59 -18.55
CA ASN A 88 38.88 -6.33 -18.11
C ASN A 88 39.76 -7.60 -18.17
N LEU A 89 39.21 -8.76 -17.76
CA LEU A 89 39.87 -10.06 -17.94
C LEU A 89 40.22 -10.35 -19.41
N ASN A 90 39.37 -9.93 -20.35
CA ASN A 90 39.62 -10.07 -21.80
C ASN A 90 40.54 -8.99 -22.40
N SER A 91 40.54 -7.77 -21.85
CA SER A 91 41.39 -6.66 -22.34
C SER A 91 42.86 -6.80 -21.96
N GLU A 92 43.16 -7.58 -20.92
CA GLU A 92 44.54 -7.90 -20.55
C GLU A 92 45.13 -9.03 -21.41
N LYS A 93 44.29 -9.91 -22.01
CA LYS A 93 44.73 -11.01 -22.92
C LYS A 93 45.75 -10.58 -24.01
N PRO A 94 45.58 -9.48 -24.76
CA PRO A 94 46.54 -9.07 -25.80
C PRO A 94 47.88 -8.55 -25.27
N LYS A 95 47.97 -8.07 -24.01
CA LYS A 95 49.25 -7.69 -23.39
C LYS A 95 50.11 -8.93 -23.04
N TYR A 96 49.47 -10.08 -22.81
CA TYR A 96 50.14 -11.35 -22.55
C TYR A 96 50.74 -12.01 -23.80
N ILE A 97 50.22 -11.73 -25.01
CA ILE A 97 50.73 -12.32 -26.27
C ILE A 97 52.06 -11.67 -26.70
N TYR A 98 52.19 -10.34 -26.57
CA TYR A 98 53.42 -9.62 -26.97
C TYR A 98 54.60 -9.82 -25.99
N PHE A 99 54.34 -10.15 -24.73
CA PHE A 99 55.40 -10.48 -23.76
C PHE A 99 55.96 -11.90 -23.96
N PHE A 100 55.15 -12.80 -24.53
CA PHE A 100 55.55 -14.19 -24.80
C PHE A 100 56.46 -14.36 -26.03
N GLN A 101 56.43 -13.41 -26.98
CA GLN A 101 57.12 -13.55 -28.27
C GLN A 101 58.61 -13.14 -28.23
N ARG A 102 59.09 -12.53 -27.13
CA ARG A 102 60.45 -11.96 -27.06
C ARG A 102 61.48 -12.76 -26.28
N ASN A 103 61.11 -13.85 -25.59
CA ASN A 103 62.01 -14.50 -24.63
C ASN A 103 62.30 -16.00 -24.76
N PHE A 104 61.71 -16.79 -25.67
CA PHE A 104 62.18 -18.17 -25.85
C PHE A 104 62.05 -18.68 -27.30
N LEU A 105 63.20 -19.00 -27.91
CA LEU A 105 63.36 -19.83 -29.11
C LEU A 105 63.52 -21.30 -28.69
N CYS A 106 62.88 -22.22 -29.45
CA CYS A 106 63.15 -23.67 -29.60
C CYS A 106 62.79 -24.62 -28.42
N TYR A 107 62.23 -25.84 -28.54
CA TYR A 107 61.72 -26.73 -29.62
C TYR A 107 61.09 -28.00 -28.93
N PRO A 108 60.49 -28.99 -29.64
CA PRO A 108 59.06 -29.28 -29.70
C PRO A 108 58.55 -30.36 -28.72
N CYS A 109 57.28 -30.24 -28.29
CA CYS A 109 56.52 -31.43 -27.86
C CYS A 109 55.38 -31.66 -28.86
N SER A 110 55.62 -32.65 -29.72
CA SER A 110 54.60 -33.31 -30.53
C SER A 110 53.66 -34.07 -29.60
N SER A 111 52.43 -33.59 -29.47
CA SER A 111 51.23 -34.42 -29.65
C SER A 111 49.97 -33.59 -29.47
N TYR A 112 49.11 -33.67 -30.47
CA TYR A 112 47.75 -33.17 -30.44
C TYR A 112 46.96 -34.01 -29.44
N THR A 113 46.43 -33.38 -28.38
CA THR A 113 45.06 -33.57 -27.86
C THR A 113 44.88 -32.81 -26.54
N LEU A 114 43.64 -32.35 -26.30
CA LEU A 114 43.13 -31.66 -25.11
C LEU A 114 43.32 -30.14 -25.08
N PHE A 115 42.69 -29.49 -26.05
CA PHE A 115 41.91 -28.27 -25.83
C PHE A 115 41.00 -28.46 -24.58
N ASN A 116 40.94 -27.44 -23.72
CA ASN A 116 39.92 -27.19 -22.67
C ASN A 116 40.26 -27.37 -21.17
N TYR A 117 41.51 -27.53 -20.75
CA TYR A 117 41.81 -27.45 -19.30
C TYR A 117 43.01 -26.58 -18.90
N LEU A 118 43.60 -25.85 -19.84
CA LEU A 118 44.82 -25.07 -19.63
C LEU A 118 44.63 -23.54 -19.61
N GLU A 119 43.41 -23.01 -19.41
CA GLU A 119 43.24 -21.57 -19.15
C GLU A 119 43.34 -21.19 -17.66
N PHE A 120 43.32 -22.16 -16.72
CA PHE A 120 43.39 -21.86 -15.28
C PHE A 120 44.76 -22.07 -14.61
N CYS A 121 45.69 -22.83 -15.22
CA CYS A 121 46.95 -23.17 -14.56
C CYS A 121 48.09 -22.17 -14.78
N CYS A 122 48.01 -21.27 -15.77
CA CYS A 122 49.06 -20.26 -16.01
C CYS A 122 48.87 -18.95 -15.23
N LEU A 123 47.73 -18.73 -14.56
CA LEU A 123 47.49 -17.54 -13.72
C LEU A 123 48.14 -17.61 -12.32
N ILE A 124 48.89 -18.67 -12.02
CA ILE A 124 49.50 -18.93 -10.70
C ILE A 124 51.03 -18.80 -10.75
N ARG A 125 51.58 -17.77 -11.43
CA ARG A 125 53.04 -17.56 -11.42
C ARG A 125 53.52 -16.16 -11.07
N GLU A 126 52.64 -15.18 -10.89
CA GLU A 126 52.99 -13.85 -10.36
C GLU A 126 52.08 -13.48 -9.18
N PRO A 127 52.53 -13.68 -7.91
CA PRO A 127 51.70 -13.43 -6.72
C PRO A 127 51.33 -11.95 -6.52
N SER A 128 51.99 -11.03 -7.24
CA SER A 128 51.71 -9.59 -7.22
C SER A 128 50.47 -9.21 -8.03
N PHE A 129 50.14 -9.95 -9.09
CA PHE A 129 49.09 -9.58 -10.05
C PHE A 129 47.69 -10.04 -9.60
N THR A 130 47.59 -11.22 -8.98
CA THR A 130 46.34 -11.76 -8.41
C THR A 130 45.88 -10.98 -7.17
N PHE A 131 46.83 -10.40 -6.43
CA PHE A 131 46.55 -9.59 -5.26
C PHE A 131 45.93 -8.23 -5.63
N SER A 132 46.42 -7.59 -6.70
CA SER A 132 45.88 -6.33 -7.22
C SER A 132 44.42 -6.48 -7.68
N ALA A 133 44.13 -7.52 -8.47
CA ALA A 133 42.78 -7.81 -8.93
C ALA A 133 41.82 -8.08 -7.75
N LEU A 134 42.27 -8.85 -6.75
CA LEU A 134 41.46 -9.15 -5.56
C LEU A 134 41.15 -7.88 -4.75
N ILE A 135 42.14 -6.99 -4.54
CA ILE A 135 41.93 -5.71 -3.87
C ILE A 135 40.92 -4.86 -4.63
N PHE A 136 41.00 -4.82 -5.95
CA PHE A 136 40.06 -4.07 -6.77
C PHE A 136 38.63 -4.59 -6.62
N PHE A 137 38.40 -5.92 -6.67
CA PHE A 137 37.08 -6.50 -6.43
C PHE A 137 36.55 -6.22 -5.02
N LEU A 138 37.40 -6.35 -3.99
CA LEU A 138 37.03 -6.02 -2.61
C LEU A 138 36.67 -4.53 -2.46
N THR A 139 37.36 -3.65 -3.19
CA THR A 139 37.08 -2.20 -3.18
C THR A 139 35.75 -1.88 -3.87
N VAL A 140 35.48 -2.48 -5.04
CA VAL A 140 34.21 -2.27 -5.76
C VAL A 140 33.03 -2.81 -4.95
N THR A 141 33.13 -4.03 -4.42
CA THR A 141 32.08 -4.66 -3.61
C THR A 141 31.81 -3.89 -2.31
N SER A 142 32.85 -3.40 -1.63
CA SER A 142 32.66 -2.54 -0.45
C SER A 142 32.00 -1.21 -0.80
N ASN A 143 32.37 -0.56 -1.90
CA ASN A 143 31.71 0.66 -2.37
C ASN A 143 30.22 0.41 -2.66
N VAL A 144 29.88 -0.64 -3.40
CA VAL A 144 28.48 -1.02 -3.66
C VAL A 144 27.74 -1.31 -2.36
N PHE A 145 28.35 -2.04 -1.43
CA PHE A 145 27.77 -2.32 -0.13
C PHE A 145 27.51 -1.03 0.68
N THR A 146 28.42 -0.05 0.63
CA THR A 146 28.18 1.25 1.29
C THR A 146 27.02 2.01 0.68
N VAL A 147 26.87 2.00 -0.65
CA VAL A 147 25.76 2.64 -1.36
C VAL A 147 24.44 1.95 -1.04
N LEU A 148 24.40 0.62 -1.07
CA LEU A 148 23.20 -0.17 -0.73
C LEU A 148 22.79 0.05 0.73
N LYS A 149 23.76 0.07 1.66
CA LYS A 149 23.50 0.34 3.07
C LYS A 149 22.92 1.74 3.26
N ALA A 150 23.43 2.75 2.54
CA ALA A 150 22.91 4.11 2.60
C ALA A 150 21.45 4.15 2.07
N ARG A 151 21.17 3.58 0.90
CA ARG A 151 19.82 3.53 0.33
C ARG A 151 18.83 2.76 1.22
N LEU A 152 19.24 1.63 1.80
CA LEU A 152 18.42 0.87 2.74
C LEU A 152 18.06 1.73 3.96
N SER A 153 19.04 2.41 4.55
CA SER A 153 18.81 3.28 5.70
C SER A 153 17.87 4.46 5.40
N THR A 154 17.90 4.98 4.16
CA THR A 154 16.96 6.02 3.72
C THR A 154 15.55 5.46 3.57
N SER A 155 15.41 4.28 2.96
CA SER A 155 14.10 3.62 2.79
C SER A 155 13.47 3.25 4.13
N GLU A 156 14.26 2.71 5.07
CA GLU A 156 13.82 2.41 6.43
C GLU A 156 13.29 3.66 7.14
N LYS A 157 13.96 4.81 6.98
CA LYS A 157 13.48 6.09 7.52
C LYS A 157 12.16 6.54 6.90
N GLN A 158 12.03 6.45 5.58
CA GLN A 158 10.79 6.82 4.89
C GLN A 158 9.61 5.94 5.31
N VAL A 159 9.84 4.63 5.47
CA VAL A 159 8.80 3.70 5.96
C VAL A 159 8.38 4.05 7.38
N GLU A 160 9.34 4.38 8.25
CA GLU A 160 9.04 4.74 9.63
C GLU A 160 8.29 6.09 9.72
N GLU A 161 8.66 7.06 8.88
CA GLU A 161 7.95 8.34 8.77
C GLU A 161 6.50 8.15 8.27
N LEU A 162 6.30 7.35 7.22
CA LEU A 162 4.96 7.04 6.70
C LEU A 162 4.10 6.28 7.73
N LYS A 163 4.69 5.33 8.47
CA LYS A 163 3.99 4.64 9.57
C LYS A 163 3.58 5.63 10.65
N ARG A 164 4.47 6.55 11.01
CA ARG A 164 4.18 7.59 12.01
C ARG A 164 3.04 8.48 11.53
N GLU A 165 3.10 9.00 10.31
CA GLU A 165 2.01 9.80 9.72
C GLU A 165 0.68 9.04 9.69
N SER A 166 0.68 7.78 9.28
CA SER A 166 -0.54 6.94 9.25
C SER A 166 -1.15 6.69 10.63
N THR A 167 -0.31 6.67 11.67
CA THR A 167 -0.73 6.50 13.06
C THR A 167 -1.22 7.82 13.67
N GLU A 168 -0.61 8.94 13.30
CA GLU A 168 -0.94 10.28 13.77
C GLU A 168 -2.16 10.89 13.06
N ARG A 169 -2.53 10.39 11.87
CA ARG A 169 -3.71 10.87 11.15
C ARG A 169 -4.99 10.60 11.96
N PRO A 170 -5.78 11.63 12.27
CA PRO A 170 -7.03 11.46 12.98
C PRO A 170 -7.98 10.61 12.14
N LYS A 171 -8.44 9.50 12.70
CA LYS A 171 -9.44 8.63 12.08
C LYS A 171 -10.75 8.89 12.79
N VAL A 172 -11.78 9.26 12.02
CA VAL A 172 -13.11 9.57 12.56
C VAL A 172 -14.13 8.97 11.62
N ALA A 173 -14.94 8.06 12.13
CA ALA A 173 -16.05 7.47 11.39
C ALA A 173 -17.09 6.91 12.35
N PHE A 174 -18.36 7.12 12.04
CA PHE A 174 -19.47 6.58 12.81
C PHE A 174 -20.57 6.06 11.90
N SER A 175 -21.32 5.07 12.41
CA SER A 175 -22.51 4.54 11.78
C SER A 175 -23.49 4.09 12.87
N LEU A 176 -24.70 4.64 12.81
CA LEU A 176 -25.66 4.63 13.91
C LEU A 176 -27.06 4.35 13.39
N GLY A 177 -27.87 3.69 14.22
CA GLY A 177 -29.32 3.57 14.07
C GLY A 177 -30.06 4.32 15.17
N LEU A 178 -31.29 4.76 14.89
CA LEU A 178 -32.02 5.65 15.81
C LEU A 178 -32.41 4.94 17.12
N THR A 179 -33.32 3.97 17.02
CA THR A 179 -33.89 3.25 18.16
C THR A 179 -34.63 1.98 17.70
N ASP A 180 -35.05 1.12 18.60
CA ASP A 180 -35.93 -0.02 18.33
C ASP A 180 -37.36 0.18 18.87
N ALA A 181 -37.67 1.38 19.37
CA ALA A 181 -38.93 1.72 20.03
C ALA A 181 -40.16 1.82 19.09
N GLY A 182 -40.00 1.65 17.77
CA GLY A 182 -41.08 1.86 16.81
C GLY A 182 -41.26 3.33 16.47
N GLY A 183 -42.45 3.87 16.74
CA GLY A 183 -42.78 5.27 16.45
C GLY A 183 -42.04 6.25 17.35
N VAL A 184 -41.32 7.18 16.75
CA VAL A 184 -40.65 8.31 17.41
C VAL A 184 -41.42 9.58 17.07
N GLY A 185 -42.07 10.19 18.06
CA GLY A 185 -42.99 11.30 17.86
C GLY A 185 -44.37 10.88 17.29
N PRO A 186 -45.25 11.84 17.01
CA PRO A 186 -45.01 13.29 17.05
C PRO A 186 -44.88 13.86 18.47
N PHE A 187 -43.97 14.81 18.63
CA PHE A 187 -43.78 15.56 19.88
C PHE A 187 -44.39 16.96 19.77
N ASN A 188 -44.63 17.61 20.91
CA ASN A 188 -45.15 18.98 20.98
C ASN A 188 -44.05 20.06 20.87
N THR A 189 -42.78 19.66 20.90
CA THR A 189 -41.62 20.53 20.72
C THR A 189 -40.62 19.87 19.79
N ASP A 190 -39.68 20.66 19.29
CA ASP A 190 -38.55 20.13 18.52
C ASP A 190 -37.67 19.27 19.44
N ILE A 191 -37.27 18.10 18.96
CA ILE A 191 -36.48 17.12 19.72
C ILE A 191 -35.21 16.77 18.94
N THR A 192 -34.06 16.92 19.59
CA THR A 192 -32.80 16.37 19.08
C THR A 192 -32.88 14.85 19.02
N LEU A 193 -32.62 14.29 17.84
CA LEU A 193 -32.59 12.85 17.63
C LEU A 193 -31.34 12.25 18.28
N LYS A 194 -31.56 11.26 19.14
CA LYS A 194 -30.51 10.50 19.80
C LYS A 194 -30.42 9.12 19.17
N PHE A 195 -29.45 8.95 18.26
CA PHE A 195 -29.15 7.65 17.69
C PHE A 195 -28.46 6.79 18.74
N SER A 196 -29.23 5.89 19.33
CA SER A 196 -28.84 5.07 20.48
C SER A 196 -28.19 3.74 20.07
N LYS A 197 -28.46 3.25 18.85
CA LYS A 197 -27.88 2.01 18.32
C LYS A 197 -26.55 2.34 17.64
N VAL A 198 -25.43 2.10 18.34
CA VAL A 198 -24.09 2.38 17.81
C VAL A 198 -23.52 1.13 17.14
N PHE A 199 -23.39 1.13 15.80
CA PHE A 199 -22.70 0.05 15.08
C PHE A 199 -21.19 0.29 15.03
N TYR A 200 -20.81 1.56 14.84
CA TYR A 200 -19.42 1.98 14.76
C TYR A 200 -19.29 3.45 15.22
N ASN A 201 -18.24 3.78 15.97
CA ASN A 201 -17.97 5.14 16.46
C ASN A 201 -16.47 5.36 16.74
N PHE A 202 -15.66 5.20 15.70
CA PHE A 202 -14.21 5.38 15.81
C PHE A 202 -13.86 6.86 15.99
N GLY A 203 -12.94 7.12 16.92
CA GLY A 203 -12.58 8.47 17.36
C GLY A 203 -13.57 9.07 18.38
N GLU A 204 -14.61 8.31 18.76
CA GLU A 204 -15.61 8.66 19.79
C GLU A 204 -16.22 10.06 19.61
N ALA A 205 -16.31 10.52 18.36
CA ALA A 205 -16.76 11.86 18.02
C ALA A 205 -18.28 12.04 18.15
N TYR A 206 -19.05 10.95 18.10
CA TYR A 206 -20.50 10.98 18.33
C TYR A 206 -20.86 10.56 19.76
N ASN A 207 -21.74 11.32 20.41
CA ASN A 207 -22.25 11.04 21.74
C ASN A 207 -23.73 10.58 21.66
N PRO A 208 -24.04 9.29 21.96
CA PRO A 208 -25.40 8.76 21.88
C PRO A 208 -26.35 9.30 22.96
N VAL A 209 -25.83 9.85 24.05
CA VAL A 209 -26.64 10.41 25.16
C VAL A 209 -27.19 11.79 24.79
N SER A 210 -26.38 12.62 24.12
CA SER A 210 -26.79 13.96 23.66
C SER A 210 -27.39 13.95 22.25
N GLY A 211 -26.94 13.03 21.37
CA GLY A 211 -27.29 13.02 19.95
C GLY A 211 -26.37 13.87 19.08
N PHE A 212 -25.22 14.31 19.62
CA PHE A 212 -24.31 15.25 18.96
C PHE A 212 -23.06 14.56 18.43
N PHE A 213 -22.69 14.89 17.20
CA PHE A 213 -21.34 14.72 16.69
C PHE A 213 -20.52 15.97 17.01
N THR A 214 -19.33 15.80 17.57
CA THR A 214 -18.37 16.89 17.85
C THR A 214 -17.12 16.66 17.02
N ALA A 215 -16.74 17.62 16.17
CA ALA A 215 -15.56 17.50 15.33
C ALA A 215 -14.28 17.50 16.19
N PRO A 216 -13.48 16.41 16.22
CA PRO A 216 -12.29 16.35 17.08
C PRO A 216 -11.11 17.14 16.51
N VAL A 217 -11.12 17.41 15.20
CA VAL A 217 -10.10 18.14 14.46
C VAL A 217 -10.77 19.00 13.38
N ARG A 218 -10.03 19.97 12.84
CA ARG A 218 -10.47 20.72 11.67
C ARG A 218 -10.37 19.85 10.42
N GLY A 219 -11.40 19.86 9.58
CA GLY A 219 -11.39 19.05 8.36
C GLY A 219 -12.68 19.07 7.56
N ALA A 220 -12.70 18.34 6.45
CA ALA A 220 -13.89 18.10 5.65
C ALA A 220 -14.56 16.79 6.07
N TYR A 221 -15.84 16.85 6.43
CA TYR A 221 -16.62 15.72 6.94
C TYR A 221 -17.78 15.41 6.01
N TYR A 222 -17.96 14.13 5.70
CA TYR A 222 -19.12 13.63 4.97
C TYR A 222 -20.16 13.11 5.96
N PHE A 223 -21.41 13.51 5.78
CA PHE A 223 -22.56 13.05 6.55
C PHE A 223 -23.63 12.51 5.61
N ARG A 224 -24.23 11.37 5.98
CA ARG A 224 -25.37 10.77 5.30
C ARG A 224 -26.36 10.26 6.32
N PHE A 225 -27.63 10.42 6.02
CA PHE A 225 -28.70 9.82 6.81
C PHE A 225 -29.79 9.23 5.92
N THR A 226 -30.52 8.29 6.50
CA THR A 226 -31.75 7.75 5.95
C THR A 226 -32.83 7.82 7.02
N MET A 227 -34.02 8.23 6.63
CA MET A 227 -35.20 8.38 7.46
C MET A 227 -36.31 7.51 6.90
N TRP A 228 -37.20 7.06 7.79
CA TRP A 228 -38.28 6.16 7.46
C TRP A 228 -39.51 6.51 8.30
N GLU A 229 -40.68 6.45 7.69
CA GLU A 229 -41.97 6.47 8.37
C GLU A 229 -42.87 5.40 7.75
N TYR A 230 -43.39 4.51 8.61
CA TYR A 230 -44.22 3.38 8.21
C TYR A 230 -45.71 3.65 8.41
N ARG A 231 -46.08 4.59 9.31
CA ARG A 231 -47.48 4.85 9.61
C ARG A 231 -48.09 5.73 8.52
N THR A 232 -49.13 5.24 7.87
CA THR A 232 -49.90 5.99 6.87
C THR A 232 -50.47 7.28 7.50
N SER A 233 -50.51 8.35 6.71
CA SER A 233 -50.93 9.71 7.08
C SER A 233 -50.04 10.41 8.11
N TYR A 234 -48.87 9.88 8.44
CA TYR A 234 -47.86 10.60 9.22
C TYR A 234 -46.89 11.33 8.30
N SER A 235 -46.41 12.49 8.76
CA SER A 235 -45.39 13.28 8.07
C SER A 235 -44.08 13.22 8.84
N MET A 236 -42.97 13.17 8.11
CA MET A 236 -41.63 13.16 8.65
C MET A 236 -40.91 14.44 8.29
N THR A 237 -40.24 15.05 9.27
CA THR A 237 -39.34 16.17 8.98
C THR A 237 -38.12 16.13 9.89
N VAL A 238 -36.95 16.23 9.30
CA VAL A 238 -35.71 16.33 10.05
C VAL A 238 -34.82 17.40 9.46
N SER A 239 -34.21 18.16 10.36
CA SER A 239 -33.19 19.13 10.02
C SER A 239 -31.84 18.73 10.57
N LEU A 240 -30.80 18.98 9.78
CA LEU A 240 -29.42 18.87 10.23
C LEU A 240 -28.90 20.27 10.56
N PHE A 241 -28.25 20.37 11.72
CA PHE A 241 -27.72 21.60 12.28
C PHE A 241 -26.21 21.53 12.38
N HIS A 242 -25.55 22.65 12.13
CA HIS A 242 -24.14 22.92 12.43
C HIS A 242 -24.09 24.13 13.37
N ASN A 243 -23.62 23.94 14.60
CA ASN A 243 -23.55 24.99 15.63
C ASN A 243 -24.85 25.84 15.71
N ASP A 244 -25.98 25.18 15.94
CA ASP A 244 -27.33 25.79 16.03
C ASP A 244 -27.86 26.46 14.75
N LYS A 245 -27.09 26.47 13.66
CA LYS A 245 -27.56 26.89 12.34
C LYS A 245 -28.05 25.69 11.54
N ARG A 246 -29.32 25.74 11.14
CA ARG A 246 -29.90 24.73 10.24
C ARG A 246 -29.21 24.82 8.87
N VAL A 247 -28.57 23.73 8.45
CA VAL A 247 -27.92 23.62 7.14
C VAL A 247 -28.75 22.83 6.13
N MET A 248 -29.66 21.99 6.62
CA MET A 248 -30.54 21.19 5.77
C MET A 248 -31.90 21.00 6.44
N TRP A 249 -32.98 21.07 5.64
CA TRP A 249 -34.35 20.75 6.05
C TRP A 249 -34.91 19.71 5.08
N ASN A 250 -35.53 18.67 5.63
CA ASN A 250 -36.03 17.52 4.88
C ASN A 250 -37.45 17.24 5.33
N PHE A 251 -38.37 17.01 4.38
CA PHE A 251 -39.77 16.78 4.67
C PHE A 251 -40.35 15.77 3.68
N ASP A 252 -41.13 14.83 4.20
CA ASP A 252 -41.98 13.98 3.38
C ASP A 252 -43.26 13.61 4.14
N ARG A 253 -44.27 13.15 3.39
CA ARG A 253 -45.54 12.69 3.95
C ARG A 253 -45.84 11.28 3.45
N ASN A 254 -46.11 10.37 4.38
CA ASN A 254 -46.50 9.01 4.04
C ASN A 254 -48.00 8.96 3.72
N ASP A 255 -48.37 9.08 2.45
CA ASP A 255 -49.77 8.99 2.02
C ASP A 255 -50.21 7.57 1.63
N GLU A 256 -49.29 6.60 1.63
CA GLU A 256 -49.54 5.21 1.23
C GLU A 256 -49.14 4.23 2.34
N PHE A 257 -48.14 3.36 2.10
CA PHE A 257 -47.72 2.30 3.02
C PHE A 257 -46.47 2.69 3.82
N TYR A 258 -45.43 3.21 3.17
CA TYR A 258 -44.27 3.78 3.84
C TYR A 258 -43.66 4.88 2.97
N VAL A 259 -42.88 5.75 3.62
CA VAL A 259 -42.02 6.69 2.93
C VAL A 259 -40.64 6.64 3.55
N ASN A 260 -39.62 6.80 2.70
CA ASN A 260 -38.24 6.90 3.12
C ASN A 260 -37.54 8.04 2.40
N MET A 261 -36.61 8.70 3.09
CA MET A 261 -35.80 9.75 2.51
C MET A 261 -34.35 9.53 2.89
N SER A 262 -33.44 9.77 1.95
CA SER A 262 -32.01 9.80 2.23
C SER A 262 -31.41 11.07 1.69
N ASN A 263 -30.49 11.66 2.44
CA ASN A 263 -29.73 12.81 1.99
C ASN A 263 -28.30 12.73 2.51
N ALA A 264 -27.42 13.54 1.92
CA ALA A 264 -26.02 13.62 2.30
C ALA A 264 -25.46 15.02 2.04
N LEU A 265 -24.44 15.39 2.80
CA LEU A 265 -23.72 16.64 2.62
C LEU A 265 -22.28 16.53 3.10
N ILE A 266 -21.45 17.43 2.60
CA ILE A 266 -20.09 17.64 3.09
C ILE A 266 -20.04 18.98 3.82
N LEU A 267 -19.47 18.99 5.01
CA LEU A 267 -19.24 20.20 5.81
C LEU A 267 -17.75 20.32 6.13
N GLN A 268 -17.20 21.52 5.96
CA GLN A 268 -15.96 21.87 6.64
C GLN A 268 -16.30 22.23 8.09
N LEU A 269 -15.68 21.54 9.03
CA LEU A 269 -15.88 21.75 10.47
C LEU A 269 -14.57 22.18 11.12
N GLU A 270 -14.68 23.07 12.10
CA GLU A 270 -13.60 23.41 13.02
C GLU A 270 -13.62 22.47 14.23
N LYS A 271 -12.48 22.35 14.93
CA LYS A 271 -12.42 21.52 16.14
C LYS A 271 -13.40 22.04 17.20
N GLY A 272 -14.27 21.16 17.66
CA GLY A 272 -15.32 21.47 18.66
C GLY A 272 -16.67 21.80 18.05
N ASP A 273 -16.78 21.93 16.71
CA ASP A 273 -18.07 22.16 16.05
C ASP A 273 -19.02 20.99 16.27
N LEU A 274 -20.29 21.32 16.46
CA LEU A 274 -21.37 20.40 16.72
C LEU A 274 -22.22 20.18 15.47
N VAL A 275 -22.48 18.92 15.15
CA VAL A 275 -23.44 18.49 14.14
C VAL A 275 -24.48 17.57 14.75
N TYR A 276 -25.75 17.86 14.54
CA TYR A 276 -26.84 17.06 15.08
C TYR A 276 -28.12 17.18 14.25
N MET A 277 -29.04 16.24 14.48
CA MET A 277 -30.30 16.16 13.77
C MET A 277 -31.46 16.43 14.73
N THR A 278 -32.47 17.17 14.25
CA THR A 278 -33.65 17.54 15.03
C THR A 278 -34.91 17.12 14.29
N LEU A 279 -35.79 16.39 14.98
CA LEU A 279 -37.15 16.12 14.57
C LEU A 279 -38.03 17.30 15.02
N HIS A 280 -38.72 17.95 14.09
CA HIS A 280 -39.56 19.09 14.44
C HIS A 280 -40.88 18.66 15.09
N SER A 281 -41.44 19.54 15.91
CA SER A 281 -42.75 19.35 16.53
C SER A 281 -43.84 18.99 15.51
N GLY A 282 -44.74 18.08 15.89
CA GLY A 282 -45.83 17.60 15.03
C GLY A 282 -45.43 16.56 13.98
N TYR A 283 -44.15 16.22 13.84
CA TYR A 283 -43.65 15.22 12.89
C TYR A 283 -43.11 13.99 13.57
N SER A 284 -43.01 12.89 12.82
CA SER A 284 -42.60 11.61 13.38
C SER A 284 -41.67 10.81 12.48
N LEU A 285 -41.05 9.78 13.07
CA LEU A 285 -40.26 8.76 12.40
C LEU A 285 -40.66 7.39 12.90
N TYR A 286 -40.25 6.35 12.19
CA TYR A 286 -40.46 4.97 12.60
C TYR A 286 -39.17 4.16 12.42
N ASP A 287 -38.67 3.58 13.52
CA ASP A 287 -37.49 2.70 13.47
C ASP A 287 -37.73 1.41 14.25
N THR A 288 -37.04 0.34 13.85
CA THR A 288 -37.20 -1.00 14.41
C THR A 288 -35.83 -1.65 14.61
N ALA A 289 -35.81 -2.91 15.07
CA ALA A 289 -34.59 -3.71 15.11
C ALA A 289 -33.89 -3.84 13.73
N ASN A 290 -34.59 -3.57 12.62
CA ASN A 290 -34.04 -3.60 11.26
C ASN A 290 -33.27 -2.34 10.86
N ASN A 291 -33.16 -1.33 11.73
CA ASN A 291 -32.34 -0.12 11.50
C ASN A 291 -32.74 0.66 10.23
N LEU A 292 -34.00 1.08 10.18
CA LEU A 292 -34.57 1.82 9.04
C LEU A 292 -34.14 3.29 9.04
N VAL A 293 -33.92 3.86 10.22
CA VAL A 293 -33.44 5.23 10.39
C VAL A 293 -31.96 5.20 10.80
N THR A 294 -31.10 5.72 9.93
CA THR A 294 -29.65 5.65 10.09
C THR A 294 -28.99 7.02 9.94
N PHE A 295 -27.89 7.20 10.66
CA PHE A 295 -27.02 8.36 10.54
C PHE A 295 -25.56 7.90 10.58
N SER A 296 -24.80 8.30 9.56
CA SER A 296 -23.42 7.91 9.38
C SER A 296 -22.60 9.11 8.92
N GLY A 297 -21.32 9.11 9.26
CA GLY A 297 -20.41 10.14 8.80
C GLY A 297 -18.96 9.80 9.09
N PHE A 298 -18.05 10.47 8.39
CA PHE A 298 -16.61 10.27 8.55
C PHE A 298 -15.81 11.50 8.12
N LEU A 299 -14.58 11.60 8.61
CA LEU A 299 -13.60 12.59 8.18
C LEU A 299 -13.03 12.17 6.82
N LEU A 300 -13.16 13.02 5.80
CA LEU A 300 -12.54 12.82 4.49
C LEU A 300 -11.03 13.10 4.59
N PHE A 301 -10.67 14.27 5.08
CA PHE A 301 -9.30 14.69 5.32
C PHE A 301 -9.24 15.86 6.31
N PRO A 302 -8.22 15.92 7.19
CA PRO A 302 -7.95 17.08 8.02
C PRO A 302 -7.49 18.27 7.16
N LEU A 303 -7.67 19.49 7.66
CA LEU A 303 -7.34 20.75 6.98
C LEU A 303 -6.43 21.66 7.80
#